data_AF-A0A1G9Z0J3-F1
#
_entry.id   AF-A0A1G9Z0J3-F1
#
_cell.length_a   1.000
_cell.length_b   1.000
_cell.length_c   1.000
_cell.angle_alpha   90.00
_cell.angle_beta   90.00
_cell.angle_gamma   90.00
#
_symmetry.space_group_name_H-M   'P 1'
#
loop_
_entity.id
_entity.type
_entity.pdbx_description
1 polymer ?
#
loop_
_entity_poly.entity_id
_entity_poly.type
_entity_poly.pdbx_seq_one_letter_code
_entity_poly.pdbx_strand_id
1 'polypeptide(L)' 'MDFNEHLKLSGWNYRIMELRGDELLNELNSCSRETVINWLQWNDRNGVYTDEQSMKEFGNILSREEGIEIMTRQILNS' A
#
# COMPACT_ATOMS: atom_id res chain seq x y z
N MET A 1 -19.04 0.59 7.50
CA MET A 1 -17.65 1.09 7.49
C MET A 1 -17.45 1.85 8.79
N ASP A 2 -16.63 1.31 9.70
CA ASP A 2 -16.43 1.84 11.05
C ASP A 2 -15.55 3.09 10.99
N PHE A 3 -16.01 4.19 11.59
CA PHE A 3 -15.30 5.47 11.64
C PHE A 3 -13.91 5.35 12.29
N ASN A 4 -13.70 4.32 13.12
CA ASN A 4 -12.41 4.04 13.77
C ASN A 4 -11.35 3.48 12.83
N GLU A 5 -11.72 2.77 11.77
CA GLU A 5 -10.75 2.18 10.84
C GLU A 5 -10.02 3.27 10.05
N HIS A 6 -10.74 4.30 9.61
CA HIS A 6 -10.15 5.43 8.88
C HIS A 6 -9.14 6.24 9.70
N LEU A 7 -9.36 6.41 11.00
CA LEU A 7 -8.44 7.10 11.90
C LEU A 7 -7.19 6.26 12.23
N LYS A 8 -7.34 4.93 12.36
CA LYS A 8 -6.20 4.03 12.52
C LYS A 8 -5.36 3.96 11.25
N LEU A 9 -6.03 3.87 10.09
CA LEU A 9 -5.38 3.88 8.78
C LEU A 9 -4.63 5.20 8.56
N SER A 10 -5.19 6.36 8.91
CA SER A 10 -4.48 7.63 8.74
C SER A 10 -3.18 7.67 9.55
N GLY A 11 -3.20 7.26 10.83
CA GLY A 11 -1.99 7.23 11.65
C GLY A 11 -0.94 6.24 11.14
N TRP A 12 -1.36 5.05 10.74
CA TRP A 12 -0.46 4.03 10.20
C TRP A 12 0.12 4.44 8.84
N ASN A 13 -0.70 5.04 7.96
CA ASN A 13 -0.29 5.47 6.62
C ASN A 13 0.90 6.44 6.65
N TYR A 14 0.91 7.39 7.59
CA TYR A 14 2.05 8.29 7.76
C TYR A 14 3.22 7.62 8.49
N ARG A 15 2.95 6.80 9.53
CA ARG A 15 4.01 6.12 10.31
C ARG A 15 4.89 5.23 9.43
N ILE A 16 4.30 4.47 8.50
CA ILE A 16 5.07 3.57 7.65
C ILE A 16 6.03 4.32 6.71
N MET A 17 5.74 5.57 6.37
CA MET A 17 6.62 6.44 5.58
C MET A 17 7.88 6.87 6.34
N GLU A 18 7.92 6.71 7.66
CA GLU A 18 9.07 7.04 8.50
C GLU A 18 10.00 5.84 8.73
N LEU A 19 9.52 4.62 8.46
CA LEU A 19 10.31 3.39 8.66
C LEU A 19 11.37 3.21 7.59
N ARG A 20 12.50 2.59 7.94
CA ARG A 20 13.64 2.34 7.03
C ARG A 20 14.22 0.94 7.26
N GLY A 21 14.99 0.45 6.28
CA GLY A 21 15.72 -0.81 6.38
C GLY A 21 14.84 -2.00 6.77
N ASP A 22 15.33 -2.81 7.70
CA ASP A 22 14.65 -4.03 8.15
C ASP A 22 13.30 -3.74 8.82
N GLU A 23 13.14 -2.59 9.49
CA GLU A 23 11.87 -2.23 10.15
C GLU A 23 10.76 -2.02 9.11
N LEU A 24 11.06 -1.31 8.03
CA LEU A 24 10.12 -1.11 6.91
C LEU A 24 9.77 -2.44 6.26
N LEU A 25 10.79 -3.27 5.98
CA LEU A 25 10.58 -4.57 5.33
C LEU A 25 9.73 -5.51 6.20
N ASN A 26 9.98 -5.55 7.50
CA ASN A 26 9.22 -6.37 8.44
C ASN A 26 7.76 -5.90 8.56
N GLU A 27 7.53 -4.58 8.65
CA GLU A 27 6.18 -4.02 8.71
C GLU A 27 5.41 -4.35 7.43
N LEU A 28 6.00 -4.12 6.24
CA LEU A 28 5.39 -4.45 4.95
C LEU A 28 5.12 -5.94 4.80
N ASN A 29 6.04 -6.79 5.24
CA ASN A 29 5.87 -8.24 5.23
C ASN A 29 4.82 -8.75 6.23
N SER A 30 4.39 -7.93 7.19
CA SER A 30 3.26 -8.26 8.07
C SER A 30 1.90 -7.84 7.47
N CYS A 31 1.90 -6.97 6.46
CA CYS A 31 0.68 -6.44 5.85
C CYS A 31 0.00 -7.44 4.93
N SER A 32 -1.33 -7.37 4.89
CA SER A 32 -2.13 -8.07 3.88
C SER A 32 -2.05 -7.34 2.54
N ARG A 33 -2.41 -8.03 1.44
CA ARG A 33 -2.51 -7.42 0.11
C ARG A 33 -3.47 -6.23 0.10
N GLU A 34 -4.59 -6.35 0.79
CA GLU A 34 -5.62 -5.30 0.87
C GLU A 34 -5.09 -4.06 1.59
N THR A 35 -4.35 -4.24 2.69
CA THR A 35 -3.70 -3.12 3.40
C THR A 35 -2.71 -2.38 2.49
N VAL A 36 -1.92 -3.12 1.71
CA VAL A 36 -0.96 -2.55 0.76
C VAL A 36 -1.68 -1.77 -0.35
N ILE A 37 -2.73 -2.35 -0.95
CA ILE A 37 -3.52 -1.66 -1.98
C ILE A 37 -4.18 -0.39 -1.44
N ASN A 38 -4.77 -0.46 -0.25
CA ASN A 38 -5.41 0.69 0.39
C ASN A 38 -4.40 1.81 0.65
N TRP A 39 -3.18 1.47 1.09
CA TRP A 39 -2.12 2.46 1.25
C TRP A 39 -1.70 3.08 -0.08
N LEU A 40 -1.51 2.26 -1.12
CA LEU A 40 -1.13 2.73 -2.46
C LEU A 40 -2.18 3.69 -3.03
N GLN A 41 -3.46 3.38 -2.90
CA GLN A 41 -4.55 4.29 -3.31
C GLN A 41 -4.59 5.59 -2.51
N TRP A 42 -4.25 5.52 -1.23
CA TRP A 42 -4.19 6.69 -0.37
C TRP A 42 -3.01 7.60 -0.72
N ASN A 43 -1.83 7.02 -0.94
CA ASN A 43 -0.59 7.73 -1.25
C ASN A 43 -0.57 8.27 -2.68
N ASP A 44 -1.01 7.47 -3.65
CA ASP A 44 -1.11 7.83 -5.06
C ASP A 44 -2.54 7.60 -5.58
N ARG A 45 -3.34 8.66 -5.55
CA ARG A 45 -4.75 8.63 -5.99
C ARG A 45 -4.91 8.39 -7.49
N ASN A 46 -3.87 8.58 -8.29
CA ASN A 46 -3.92 8.41 -9.74
C ASN A 46 -3.45 7.02 -10.19
N GLY A 47 -2.92 6.22 -9.27
CA GLY A 47 -2.42 4.89 -9.58
C GLY A 47 -3.53 3.85 -9.79
N VAL A 48 -3.14 2.76 -10.43
CA VAL A 48 -3.99 1.62 -10.78
C VAL A 48 -3.62 0.45 -9.88
N TYR A 49 -4.41 0.23 -8.82
CA TYR A 49 -4.05 -0.72 -7.76
C TYR A 49 -5.17 -1.71 -7.41
N THR A 50 -6.44 -1.37 -7.63
CA THR A 50 -7.52 -2.31 -7.37
C THR A 50 -7.58 -3.39 -8.45
N ASP A 51 -8.15 -4.53 -8.09
CA ASP A 51 -8.32 -5.66 -9.02
C ASP A 51 -9.09 -5.23 -10.28
N GLU A 52 -10.12 -4.39 -10.14
CA GLU A 52 -10.90 -3.87 -11.26
C GLU A 52 -10.05 -2.98 -12.18
N GLN A 53 -9.31 -2.03 -11.62
CA GLN A 53 -8.47 -1.14 -12.42
C GLN A 53 -7.35 -1.92 -13.09
N SER A 54 -6.66 -2.78 -12.35
CA SER A 54 -5.54 -3.58 -12.85
C SER A 54 -5.98 -4.57 -13.92
N MET A 55 -7.11 -5.26 -13.73
CA MET A 55 -7.66 -6.17 -14.74
C MET A 55 -8.05 -5.42 -16.02
N LYS A 56 -8.60 -4.22 -15.90
CA LYS A 56 -8.99 -3.39 -17.05
C LYS A 56 -7.80 -2.87 -17.84
N GLU A 57 -6.77 -2.37 -17.16
CA GLU A 57 -5.63 -1.70 -17.81
C GLU A 57 -4.53 -2.70 -18.24
N PHE A 58 -4.33 -3.77 -17.46
CA PHE A 58 -3.18 -4.68 -17.62
C PHE A 58 -3.58 -6.16 -17.81
N GLY A 59 -4.85 -6.52 -17.60
CA GLY A 59 -5.32 -7.90 -17.75
C GLY A 59 -4.85 -8.85 -16.64
N ASN A 60 -4.34 -8.32 -15.53
CA ASN A 60 -3.90 -9.07 -14.37
C ASN A 60 -4.31 -8.36 -13.06
N ILE A 61 -4.20 -9.06 -11.94
CA ILE A 61 -4.40 -8.49 -10.60
C ILE A 61 -3.03 -8.24 -9.98
N LEU A 62 -2.88 -7.09 -9.31
CA LEU A 62 -1.69 -6.76 -8.53
C LEU A 62 -1.52 -7.74 -7.36
N SER A 63 -0.42 -8.50 -7.37
CA SER A 63 -0.06 -9.39 -6.28
C SER A 63 0.40 -8.63 -5.05
N ARG A 64 0.50 -9.33 -3.91
CA ARG A 64 0.97 -8.73 -2.66
C ARG A 64 2.43 -8.30 -2.78
N GLU A 65 3.26 -9.15 -3.37
CA GLU A 65 4.70 -8.95 -3.51
C GLU A 65 4.99 -7.76 -4.43
N GLU A 66 4.29 -7.66 -5.57
CA GLU A 66 4.37 -6.50 -6.46
C GLU A 66 3.90 -5.22 -5.75
N GLY A 67 2.80 -5.29 -4.99
CA GLY A 67 2.31 -4.15 -4.21
C GLY A 67 3.34 -3.67 -3.17
N ILE A 68 3.97 -4.60 -2.45
CA ILE A 68 5.03 -4.28 -1.48
C ILE A 68 6.22 -3.62 -2.19
N GLU A 69 6.62 -4.11 -3.36
CA GLU A 69 7.71 -3.53 -4.13
C GLU A 69 7.38 -2.08 -4.57
N ILE A 70 6.17 -1.84 -5.09
CA ILE A 70 5.72 -0.49 -5.47
C ILE A 70 5.71 0.43 -4.24
N MET A 71 5.12 -0.02 -3.13
CA MET A 71 5.03 0.75 -1.89
C MET A 71 6.42 1.09 -1.34
N THR A 72 7.34 0.13 -1.32
CA THR A 72 8.74 0.34 -0.89
C THR A 72 9.41 1.41 -1.75
N ARG A 73 9.26 1.33 -3.08
CA ARG A 73 9.83 2.33 -4.00
C ARG A 73 9.25 3.72 -3.76
N GLN A 74 7.94 3.84 -3.50
CA GLN A 74 7.31 5.13 -3.22
C GLN A 74 7.78 5.74 -1.89
N ILE A 75 7.95 4.93 -0.84
CA ILE A 75 8.42 5.39 0.48
C ILE A 75 9.91 5.79 0.45
N LEU A 76 10.75 5.08 -0.31
CA LEU A 76 12.19 5.37 -0.34
C LEU A 76 12.56 6.51 -1.31
N ASN A 77 11.71 6.80 -2.29
CA ASN A 77 11.92 7.86 -3.27
C ASN A 77 11.10 9.14 -2.98
N SER A 78 10.38 9.19 -1.85
CA SER A 78 9.63 10.37 -1.39
C SER A 78 10.50 11.40 -0.67
#